data_AF-D5BUI9-F1
#
_entry.id   AF-D5BUI9-F1
#
_cell.length_a   1.000
_cell.length_b   1.000
_cell.length_c   1.000
_cell.angle_alpha   90.00
_cell.angle_beta   90.00
_cell.angle_gamma   90.00
#
_symmetry.space_group_name_H-M   'P 1'
#
loop_
_entity.id
_entity.type
_entity.pdbx_description
1 polymer ?
#
loop_
_entity_poly.entity_id
_entity_poly.type
_entity_poly.pdbx_seq_one_letter_code
_entity_poly.pdbx_strand_id
1 'polypeptide(L)'
;MNLHKLIIPTTRHAVQLLSITIEDPKIKSVVCLNDSFQALPISAEYDQFVRRPTGIIEKLLGPAAYRIDVSAPITQGDSWQLGLCLAHILHHHEMFTGIHGGDGDLVIWATGAVDSKFRINPVDHVAAKIAASRDLLEKEILDGKKLVLITAHENLSTLREHIPDDWNAYGVTSIADACAAIGIDMPMDSLSKASPTASPTGAVKPKRRSQTTIYLMGVLAAAILLVGVNIPFQSLRDSYRYEAEGDLRALRMEMRKVSRQKNWVATNAYYFFEVFYLLKKSRQLEQSLKIAFQVLEDGTNDPLCDSSNTMAVNSGNLPSLPDQGCTVKFEVTSNAETNVRIWLALISHKEATEPLIMMKHGADLKPGQRFVTPPITVHNDTTRLVTAISDRSDKAWLKWLENLLKATSVERKELEIDRLTSTGIGVFQTSWQPYLELD
;
A
#
# COMPACT_ATOMS: atom_id res chain seq x y z
N MET A 1 24.81 -21.67 2.71
CA MET A 1 24.59 -20.64 1.67
C MET A 1 24.00 -19.45 2.38
N ASN A 2 24.54 -18.25 2.16
CA ASN A 2 23.98 -17.04 2.76
C ASN A 2 22.71 -16.70 1.98
N LEU A 3 21.54 -16.91 2.59
CA LEU A 3 20.29 -16.54 1.96
C LEU A 3 19.93 -15.09 2.31
N HIS A 4 19.28 -14.42 1.38
CA HIS A 4 19.00 -13.00 1.45
C HIS A 4 17.50 -12.73 1.47
N LYS A 5 17.09 -11.92 2.45
CA LYS A 5 15.74 -11.37 2.57
C LYS A 5 15.69 -10.02 1.86
N LEU A 6 14.69 -9.81 1.01
CA LEU A 6 14.53 -8.55 0.28
C LEU A 6 13.28 -7.79 0.73
N ILE A 7 13.46 -6.50 1.00
CA ILE A 7 12.45 -5.54 1.36
C ILE A 7 12.40 -4.43 0.30
N ILE A 8 11.20 -4.22 -0.24
CA ILE A 8 10.87 -3.14 -1.16
C ILE A 8 10.08 -2.09 -0.37
N PRO A 9 10.62 -0.88 -0.15
CA PRO A 9 9.92 0.12 0.62
C PRO A 9 8.86 0.85 -0.18
N THR A 10 7.76 1.14 0.49
CA THR A 10 6.76 2.11 0.04
C THR A 10 6.67 3.24 1.05
N THR A 11 5.96 4.31 0.72
CA THR A 11 5.71 5.42 1.66
C THR A 11 4.71 5.06 2.76
N ARG A 12 4.09 3.88 2.71
CA ARG A 12 3.07 3.44 3.67
C ARG A 12 3.54 2.28 4.55
N HIS A 13 4.31 1.36 3.98
CA HIS A 13 4.81 0.17 4.65
C HIS A 13 6.02 -0.40 3.91
N ALA A 14 6.85 -1.17 4.61
CA ALA A 14 7.84 -2.05 4.01
C ALA A 14 7.16 -3.29 3.41
N VAL A 15 7.55 -3.68 2.20
CA VAL A 15 7.02 -4.85 1.51
C VAL A 15 8.10 -5.91 1.42
N GLN A 16 7.91 -7.05 2.08
CA GLN A 16 8.81 -8.18 1.96
C GLN A 16 8.49 -8.97 0.68
N LEU A 17 9.53 -9.38 -0.03
CA LEU A 17 9.41 -10.38 -1.09
C LEU A 17 9.28 -11.78 -0.46
N LEU A 18 8.23 -12.51 -0.85
CA LEU A 18 7.88 -13.79 -0.26
C LEU A 18 8.29 -14.97 -1.14
N SER A 19 8.06 -14.86 -2.44
CA SER A 19 8.41 -15.92 -3.39
C SER A 19 8.65 -15.34 -4.78
N ILE A 20 9.37 -16.11 -5.59
CA ILE A 20 9.53 -15.88 -7.01
C ILE A 20 9.54 -17.25 -7.68
N THR A 21 8.73 -17.40 -8.73
CA THR A 21 8.54 -18.65 -9.45
C THR A 21 8.63 -18.35 -10.95
N ILE A 22 9.42 -19.15 -11.66
CA ILE A 22 9.48 -19.09 -13.13
C ILE A 22 8.21 -19.72 -13.69
N GLU A 23 7.57 -19.02 -14.62
CA GLU A 23 6.32 -19.44 -15.24
C GLU A 23 6.50 -19.76 -16.72
N ASP A 24 5.47 -20.36 -17.36
CA ASP A 24 5.48 -20.58 -18.81
C ASP A 24 5.66 -19.22 -19.55
N PRO A 25 6.63 -19.08 -20.48
CA PRO A 25 6.85 -17.84 -21.22
C PRO A 25 5.62 -17.26 -21.94
N LYS A 26 4.61 -18.10 -22.24
CA LYS A 26 3.35 -17.71 -22.87
C LYS A 26 2.39 -16.99 -21.93
N ILE A 27 2.53 -17.15 -20.61
CA ILE A 27 1.73 -16.42 -19.63
C ILE A 27 2.44 -15.14 -19.21
N LYS A 28 1.69 -14.13 -18.75
CA LYS A 28 2.25 -12.85 -18.32
C LYS A 28 2.87 -12.98 -16.93
N SER A 29 3.90 -12.18 -16.68
CA SER A 29 4.41 -12.06 -15.31
C SER A 29 3.37 -11.37 -14.42
N VAL A 30 3.35 -11.74 -13.16
CA VAL A 30 2.37 -11.24 -12.19
C VAL A 30 3.03 -11.05 -10.83
N VAL A 31 2.61 -10.02 -10.10
CA VAL A 31 2.94 -9.83 -8.69
C VAL A 31 1.66 -10.04 -7.89
N CYS A 32 1.68 -10.90 -6.90
CA CYS A 32 0.54 -11.30 -6.08
C CYS A 32 0.77 -10.98 -4.61
N LEU A 33 -0.32 -10.87 -3.84
CA LEU A 33 -0.28 -10.64 -2.40
C LEU A 33 -0.36 -11.97 -1.64
N ASN A 34 0.56 -12.25 -0.72
CA ASN A 34 0.50 -13.38 0.23
C ASN A 34 0.11 -14.74 -0.38
N ASP A 35 0.73 -15.13 -1.51
CA ASP A 35 0.41 -16.39 -2.23
C ASP A 35 -1.07 -16.50 -2.68
N SER A 36 -1.79 -15.38 -2.73
CA SER A 36 -3.15 -15.34 -3.25
C SER A 36 -3.18 -15.26 -4.78
N PHE A 37 -4.36 -15.53 -5.34
CA PHE A 37 -4.63 -15.31 -6.77
C PHE A 37 -4.87 -13.83 -7.13
N GLN A 38 -4.64 -12.89 -6.20
CA GLN A 38 -4.87 -11.47 -6.42
C GLN A 38 -3.62 -10.79 -7.01
N ALA A 39 -3.67 -10.52 -8.31
CA ALA A 39 -2.67 -9.70 -8.99
C ALA A 39 -2.70 -8.25 -8.46
N LEU A 40 -1.51 -7.72 -8.13
CA LEU A 40 -1.30 -6.35 -7.71
C LEU A 40 -1.32 -5.39 -8.91
N PRO A 41 -1.64 -4.10 -8.70
CA PRO A 41 -1.73 -3.11 -9.78
C PRO A 41 -0.48 -3.01 -10.64
N ILE A 42 0.72 -3.17 -10.05
CA ILE A 42 2.01 -3.10 -10.77
C ILE A 42 2.29 -4.28 -11.70
N SER A 43 1.41 -5.30 -11.76
CA SER A 43 1.70 -6.54 -12.50
C SER A 43 1.91 -6.29 -14.01
N ALA A 44 1.24 -5.29 -14.59
CA ALA A 44 1.40 -4.98 -16.01
C ALA A 44 2.74 -4.30 -16.32
N GLU A 45 3.18 -3.39 -15.46
CA GLU A 45 4.47 -2.72 -15.51
C GLU A 45 5.59 -3.71 -15.21
N TYR A 46 5.37 -4.63 -14.27
CA TYR A 46 6.28 -5.73 -13.97
C TYR A 46 6.43 -6.71 -15.15
N ASP A 47 5.34 -7.09 -15.83
CA ASP A 47 5.41 -7.88 -17.07
C ASP A 47 6.25 -7.18 -18.14
N GLN A 48 6.13 -5.85 -18.28
CA GLN A 48 6.96 -5.06 -19.20
C GLN A 48 8.42 -4.92 -18.76
N PHE A 49 8.66 -4.90 -17.45
CA PHE A 49 9.99 -4.87 -16.85
C PHE A 49 10.71 -6.21 -17.01
N VAL A 50 9.96 -7.31 -17.04
CA VAL A 50 10.49 -8.65 -17.27
C VAL A 50 10.72 -8.91 -18.75
N ARG A 51 9.67 -8.78 -19.57
CA ARG A 51 9.60 -9.35 -20.92
C ARG A 51 10.17 -8.42 -22.01
N ARG A 52 10.89 -9.00 -22.95
CA ARG A 52 11.37 -8.32 -24.17
C ARG A 52 10.19 -7.75 -24.99
N PRO A 53 10.40 -6.67 -25.77
CA PRO A 53 11.70 -6.06 -26.12
C PRO A 53 12.25 -5.04 -25.11
N THR A 54 11.44 -4.55 -24.18
CA THR A 54 11.83 -3.51 -23.21
C THR A 54 12.30 -4.06 -21.87
N GLY A 55 11.85 -5.27 -21.52
CA GLY A 55 12.13 -5.88 -20.23
C GLY A 55 13.60 -6.24 -20.04
N ILE A 56 14.12 -5.81 -18.90
CA ILE A 56 15.53 -5.97 -18.55
C ILE A 56 15.81 -7.35 -17.94
N ILE A 57 14.82 -7.98 -17.29
CA ILE A 57 15.03 -9.26 -16.60
C ILE A 57 15.22 -10.40 -17.60
N GLU A 58 14.37 -10.53 -18.61
CA GLU A 58 14.55 -11.54 -19.67
C GLU A 58 15.86 -11.29 -20.46
N LYS A 59 16.25 -10.02 -20.60
CA LYS A 59 17.54 -9.64 -21.21
C LYS A 59 18.72 -10.12 -20.36
N LEU A 60 18.64 -9.99 -19.04
CA LEU A 60 19.70 -10.36 -18.10
C LEU A 60 19.77 -11.86 -17.85
N LEU A 61 18.64 -12.48 -17.51
CA LEU A 61 18.57 -13.80 -16.89
C LEU A 61 18.00 -14.88 -17.82
N GLY A 62 17.24 -14.51 -18.84
CA GLY A 62 16.69 -15.44 -19.84
C GLY A 62 15.18 -15.72 -19.74
N PRO A 63 14.59 -16.08 -18.59
CA PRO A 63 13.16 -16.33 -18.51
C PRO A 63 12.31 -15.07 -18.70
N ALA A 64 11.14 -15.24 -19.34
CA ALA A 64 10.27 -14.15 -19.82
C ALA A 64 8.95 -13.99 -19.03
N ALA A 65 8.71 -14.88 -18.06
CA ALA A 65 7.50 -14.92 -17.28
C ALA A 65 7.81 -15.38 -15.86
N TYR A 66 7.28 -14.64 -14.87
CA TYR A 66 7.44 -14.97 -13.46
C TYR A 66 6.18 -14.64 -12.67
N ARG A 67 5.92 -15.46 -11.66
CA ARG A 67 5.07 -15.09 -10.54
C ARG A 67 5.94 -14.63 -9.39
N ILE A 68 5.56 -13.52 -8.77
CA ILE A 68 6.16 -13.03 -7.53
C ILE A 68 5.06 -12.88 -6.49
N ASP A 69 5.31 -13.30 -5.26
CA ASP A 69 4.45 -13.00 -4.13
C ASP A 69 5.14 -12.04 -3.16
N VAL A 70 4.38 -11.07 -2.63
CA VAL A 70 4.84 -10.06 -1.68
C VAL A 70 3.93 -9.97 -0.46
N SER A 71 4.46 -9.46 0.66
CA SER A 71 3.76 -9.41 1.95
C SER A 71 2.70 -8.31 2.06
N ALA A 72 2.78 -7.29 1.21
CA ALA A 72 1.92 -6.11 1.27
C ALA A 72 1.84 -5.44 -0.12
N PRO A 73 0.76 -4.71 -0.43
CA PRO A 73 0.51 -4.23 -1.78
C PRO A 73 1.47 -3.11 -2.23
N ILE A 74 2.11 -3.29 -3.39
CA ILE A 74 2.78 -2.22 -4.12
C ILE A 74 1.80 -1.70 -5.17
N THR A 75 1.51 -0.40 -5.14
CA THR A 75 0.42 0.17 -5.95
C THR A 75 0.90 0.83 -7.24
N GLN A 76 2.00 1.56 -7.23
CA GLN A 76 2.51 2.28 -8.42
C GLN A 76 3.94 2.81 -8.23
N GLY A 77 4.42 3.53 -9.25
CA GLY A 77 5.73 4.19 -9.30
C GLY A 77 6.82 3.23 -9.77
N ASP A 78 8.02 3.76 -9.97
CA ASP A 78 9.15 2.95 -10.49
C ASP A 78 10.12 2.51 -9.39
N SER A 79 9.88 2.92 -8.13
CA SER A 79 10.84 2.68 -7.05
C SER A 79 11.00 1.23 -6.62
N TRP A 80 10.09 0.35 -7.03
CA TRP A 80 10.19 -1.09 -6.78
C TRP A 80 11.15 -1.80 -7.75
N GLN A 81 11.52 -1.17 -8.88
CA GLN A 81 12.26 -1.82 -9.96
C GLN A 81 13.63 -2.32 -9.50
N LEU A 82 14.37 -1.53 -8.70
CA LEU A 82 15.66 -1.97 -8.16
C LEU A 82 15.50 -3.18 -7.25
N GLY A 83 14.53 -3.15 -6.33
CA GLY A 83 14.25 -4.26 -5.44
C GLY A 83 13.93 -5.55 -6.22
N LEU A 84 12.94 -5.50 -7.12
CA LEU A 84 12.60 -6.69 -7.92
C LEU A 84 13.75 -7.13 -8.83
N CYS A 85 14.55 -6.22 -9.36
CA CYS A 85 15.72 -6.61 -10.13
C CYS A 85 16.74 -7.40 -9.29
N LEU A 86 17.03 -6.95 -8.08
CA LEU A 86 17.92 -7.68 -7.16
C LEU A 86 17.31 -9.03 -6.77
N ALA A 87 16.00 -9.10 -6.53
CA ALA A 87 15.31 -10.36 -6.28
C ALA A 87 15.55 -11.40 -7.37
N HIS A 88 15.40 -10.98 -8.62
CA HIS A 88 15.61 -11.82 -9.79
C HIS A 88 17.03 -12.35 -9.87
N ILE A 89 18.02 -11.50 -9.61
CA ILE A 89 19.44 -11.87 -9.59
C ILE A 89 19.70 -12.85 -8.43
N LEU A 90 19.21 -12.56 -7.23
CA LEU A 90 19.35 -13.43 -6.06
C LEU A 90 18.72 -14.81 -6.29
N HIS A 91 17.54 -14.86 -6.89
CA HIS A 91 16.89 -16.11 -7.27
C HIS A 91 17.68 -16.88 -8.32
N HIS A 92 18.23 -16.20 -9.33
CA HIS A 92 19.08 -16.82 -10.34
C HIS A 92 20.32 -17.51 -9.74
N HIS A 93 20.86 -16.95 -8.65
CA HIS A 93 21.98 -17.52 -7.92
C HIS A 93 21.56 -18.48 -6.79
N GLU A 94 20.27 -18.78 -6.62
CA GLU A 94 19.75 -19.61 -5.52
C GLU A 94 20.07 -19.04 -4.12
N MET A 95 20.17 -17.72 -4.00
CA MET A 95 20.50 -17.02 -2.75
C MET A 95 19.33 -16.23 -2.15
N PHE A 96 18.11 -16.43 -2.64
CA PHE A 96 16.90 -15.75 -2.13
C PHE A 96 16.18 -16.60 -1.07
N THR A 97 15.84 -16.01 0.08
CA THR A 97 14.93 -16.65 1.04
C THR A 97 13.48 -16.48 0.58
N GLY A 98 12.83 -17.53 0.10
CA GLY A 98 11.37 -17.56 -0.01
C GLY A 98 10.68 -17.83 1.35
N ILE A 99 9.34 -17.87 1.40
CA ILE A 99 8.54 -18.27 2.59
C ILE A 99 9.02 -19.60 3.21
N HIS A 100 9.61 -20.48 2.40
CA HIS A 100 10.10 -21.80 2.80
C HIS A 100 11.62 -21.87 3.02
N GLY A 101 12.35 -20.79 2.76
CA GLY A 101 13.78 -20.68 3.09
C GLY A 101 13.92 -20.07 4.48
N GLY A 102 14.80 -20.62 5.33
CA GLY A 102 15.01 -20.12 6.69
C GLY A 102 15.33 -18.61 6.77
N ASP A 103 15.36 -18.07 7.99
CA ASP A 103 15.67 -16.65 8.23
C ASP A 103 17.02 -16.28 7.60
N GLY A 104 16.99 -15.49 6.53
CA GLY A 104 18.20 -15.07 5.81
C GLY A 104 19.08 -14.17 6.67
N ASP A 105 20.39 -14.40 6.65
CA ASP A 105 21.36 -13.68 7.48
C ASP A 105 21.53 -12.20 7.08
N LEU A 106 21.13 -11.84 5.85
CA LEU A 106 21.21 -10.48 5.32
C LEU A 106 19.84 -10.01 4.79
N VAL A 107 19.41 -8.88 5.34
CA VAL A 107 18.23 -8.13 4.92
C VAL A 107 18.66 -7.00 4.00
N ILE A 108 18.09 -6.96 2.80
CA ILE A 108 18.35 -5.95 1.78
C ILE A 108 17.11 -5.07 1.66
N TRP A 109 17.26 -3.78 1.95
CA TRP A 109 16.25 -2.76 1.70
C TRP A 109 16.63 -2.00 0.43
N ALA A 110 15.81 -2.05 -0.62
CA ALA A 110 16.21 -1.52 -1.93
C ALA A 110 15.13 -0.67 -2.60
N THR A 111 15.48 0.56 -2.98
CA THR A 111 14.60 1.49 -3.70
C THR A 111 15.32 2.19 -4.84
N GLY A 112 14.68 2.26 -6.01
CA GLY A 112 15.26 2.95 -7.17
C GLY A 112 14.58 2.55 -8.47
N ALA A 113 14.63 3.44 -9.46
CA ALA A 113 14.12 3.17 -10.80
C ALA A 113 15.26 2.64 -11.69
N VAL A 114 15.00 1.60 -12.46
CA VAL A 114 16.00 0.94 -13.30
C VAL A 114 15.70 1.20 -14.76
N ASP A 115 16.66 1.77 -15.49
CA ASP A 115 16.48 2.00 -16.92
C ASP A 115 16.93 0.82 -17.80
N SER A 116 16.63 0.91 -19.10
CA SER A 116 17.00 -0.10 -20.11
C SER A 116 18.51 -0.29 -20.31
N LYS A 117 19.34 0.58 -19.73
CA LYS A 117 20.81 0.52 -19.73
C LYS A 117 21.36 0.03 -18.39
N PHE A 118 20.51 -0.52 -17.52
CA PHE A 118 20.87 -1.02 -16.20
C PHE A 118 21.40 0.05 -15.24
N ARG A 119 21.04 1.31 -15.45
CA ARG A 119 21.36 2.42 -14.55
C ARG A 119 20.27 2.61 -13.51
N ILE A 120 20.67 3.05 -12.33
CA ILE A 120 19.77 3.34 -11.21
C ILE A 120 19.52 4.83 -11.14
N ASN A 121 18.25 5.21 -11.23
CA ASN A 121 17.79 6.60 -11.19
C ASN A 121 17.15 6.91 -9.84
N PRO A 122 17.23 8.18 -9.38
CA PRO A 122 16.64 8.62 -8.13
C PRO A 122 15.12 8.47 -8.13
N VAL A 123 14.58 8.33 -6.93
CA VAL A 123 13.15 8.20 -6.67
C VAL A 123 12.75 9.09 -5.49
N ASP A 124 11.48 9.45 -5.46
CA ASP A 124 10.96 10.35 -4.46
C ASP A 124 10.73 9.66 -3.10
N HIS A 125 10.56 10.52 -2.09
CA HIS A 125 10.09 10.19 -0.75
C HIS A 125 10.93 9.14 -0.01
N VAL A 126 12.25 9.15 -0.20
CA VAL A 126 13.17 8.24 0.49
C VAL A 126 13.08 8.36 2.02
N ALA A 127 12.95 9.59 2.54
CA ALA A 127 12.71 9.85 3.96
C ALA A 127 11.42 9.20 4.51
N ALA A 128 10.32 9.27 3.76
CA ALA A 128 9.07 8.64 4.18
C ALA A 128 9.13 7.11 4.09
N LYS A 129 9.81 6.59 3.05
CA LYS A 129 10.03 5.16 2.84
C LYS A 129 10.83 4.53 3.98
N ILE A 130 11.88 5.20 4.45
CA ILE A 130 12.68 4.69 5.57
C ILE A 130 11.91 4.78 6.88
N ALA A 131 11.19 5.87 7.13
CA ALA A 131 10.32 6.01 8.29
C ALA A 131 9.26 4.89 8.36
N ALA A 132 8.59 4.60 7.23
CA ALA A 132 7.59 3.53 7.14
C ALA A 132 8.17 2.10 7.20
N SER A 133 9.50 1.95 7.10
CA SER A 133 10.18 0.66 7.20
C SER A 133 10.87 0.44 8.55
N ARG A 134 10.96 1.48 9.38
CA ARG A 134 11.84 1.51 10.56
C ARG A 134 11.60 0.36 11.52
N ASP A 135 10.36 0.18 11.96
CA ASP A 135 10.00 -0.86 12.93
C ASP A 135 10.38 -2.26 12.44
N LEU A 136 10.16 -2.54 11.15
CA LEU A 136 10.54 -3.81 10.55
C LEU A 136 12.07 -3.97 10.53
N LEU A 137 12.81 -2.96 10.09
CA LEU A 137 14.26 -3.02 9.99
C LEU A 137 14.94 -3.17 11.36
N GLU A 138 14.46 -2.44 12.36
CA GLU A 138 14.96 -2.53 13.74
C GLU A 138 14.67 -3.91 14.33
N LYS A 139 13.51 -4.49 14.06
CA LYS A 139 13.20 -5.88 14.44
C LYS A 139 14.19 -6.88 13.83
N GLU A 140 14.47 -6.79 12.53
CA GLU A 140 15.41 -7.73 11.89
C GLU A 140 16.83 -7.61 12.46
N ILE A 141 17.26 -6.39 12.83
CA ILE A 141 18.55 -6.17 13.49
C ILE A 141 18.57 -6.80 14.90
N LEU A 142 17.47 -6.65 15.66
CA LEU A 142 17.32 -7.28 16.98
C LEU A 142 17.37 -8.82 16.89
N ASP A 143 16.84 -9.38 15.79
CA ASP A 143 16.93 -10.81 15.47
C ASP A 143 18.32 -11.24 15.00
N GLY A 144 19.32 -10.35 15.05
CA GLY A 144 20.73 -10.63 14.76
C GLY A 144 21.10 -10.59 13.27
N LYS A 145 20.18 -10.13 12.40
CA LYS A 145 20.40 -10.11 10.96
C LYS A 145 21.21 -8.89 10.54
N LYS A 146 22.01 -9.04 9.48
CA LYS A 146 22.73 -7.93 8.86
C LYS A 146 21.76 -7.11 8.02
N LEU A 147 21.91 -5.80 8.02
CA LEU A 147 21.10 -4.89 7.22
C LEU A 147 21.97 -4.16 6.19
N VAL A 148 21.51 -4.14 4.94
CA VAL A 148 22.06 -3.31 3.85
C VAL A 148 20.95 -2.54 3.17
N LEU A 149 21.09 -1.22 3.09
CA LEU A 149 20.18 -0.32 2.40
C LEU A 149 20.79 0.14 1.07
N ILE A 150 20.04 0.02 -0.02
CA ILE A 150 20.49 0.35 -1.36
C ILE A 150 19.52 1.36 -1.97
N THR A 151 20.05 2.48 -2.42
CA THR A 151 19.29 3.52 -3.10
C THR A 151 20.08 4.09 -4.27
N ALA A 152 19.43 4.88 -5.13
CA ALA A 152 20.16 5.61 -6.17
C ALA A 152 21.23 6.52 -5.55
N HIS A 153 22.35 6.71 -6.23
CA HIS A 153 23.47 7.54 -5.75
C HIS A 153 23.01 8.93 -5.26
N GLU A 154 22.14 9.60 -6.02
CA GLU A 154 21.60 10.92 -5.69
C GLU A 154 20.69 10.93 -4.46
N ASN A 155 20.12 9.79 -4.07
CA ASN A 155 19.27 9.67 -2.88
C ASN A 155 20.06 9.30 -1.60
N LEU A 156 21.35 9.01 -1.70
CA LEU A 156 22.13 8.52 -0.57
C LEU A 156 22.22 9.55 0.56
N SER A 157 22.40 10.84 0.25
CA SER A 157 22.46 11.90 1.25
C SER A 157 21.17 11.98 2.06
N THR A 158 20.02 12.02 1.37
CA THR A 158 18.70 12.01 2.02
C THR A 158 18.48 10.76 2.86
N LEU A 159 18.90 9.58 2.39
CA LEU A 159 18.79 8.35 3.17
C LEU A 159 19.64 8.43 4.44
N ARG A 160 20.89 8.90 4.32
CA ARG A 160 21.85 9.03 5.44
C ARG A 160 21.36 10.00 6.52
N GLU A 161 20.66 11.06 6.16
CA GLU A 161 20.04 11.98 7.13
C GLU A 161 18.96 11.33 8.01
N HIS A 162 18.40 10.18 7.61
CA HIS A 162 17.24 9.55 8.24
C HIS A 162 17.52 8.16 8.81
N ILE A 163 18.78 7.70 8.81
CA ILE A 163 19.21 6.42 9.39
C ILE A 163 20.33 6.63 10.41
N PRO A 164 20.49 5.71 11.37
CA PRO A 164 21.66 5.66 12.24
C PRO A 164 22.98 5.50 11.47
N ASP A 165 24.08 6.02 12.02
CA ASP A 165 25.41 5.99 11.38
C ASP A 165 25.96 4.57 11.18
N ASP A 166 25.58 3.64 12.05
CA ASP A 166 25.98 2.24 12.01
C ASP A 166 25.23 1.40 10.96
N TRP A 167 24.19 1.96 10.33
CA TRP A 167 23.46 1.28 9.25
C TRP A 167 24.25 1.34 7.94
N ASN A 168 24.43 0.19 7.29
CA ASN A 168 25.12 0.11 6.01
C ASN A 168 24.19 0.57 4.87
N ALA A 169 24.44 1.76 4.33
CA ALA A 169 23.71 2.29 3.18
C ALA A 169 24.61 2.64 2.00
N TYR A 170 24.20 2.26 0.80
CA TYR A 170 24.92 2.43 -0.45
C TYR A 170 24.08 3.20 -1.47
N GLY A 171 24.72 4.20 -2.07
CA GLY A 171 24.18 4.94 -3.21
C GLY A 171 24.78 4.39 -4.50
N VAL A 172 23.97 3.76 -5.34
CA VAL A 172 24.41 3.04 -6.53
C VAL A 172 24.04 3.76 -7.82
N THR A 173 24.84 3.59 -8.87
CA THR A 173 24.56 4.17 -10.20
C THR A 173 24.17 3.11 -11.24
N SER A 174 24.49 1.84 -10.97
CA SER A 174 24.18 0.71 -11.83
C SER A 174 23.73 -0.53 -11.05
N ILE A 175 23.13 -1.49 -11.75
CA ILE A 175 22.80 -2.80 -11.17
C ILE A 175 24.08 -3.53 -10.72
N ALA A 176 25.18 -3.37 -11.45
CA ALA A 176 26.47 -3.96 -11.07
C ALA A 176 26.96 -3.42 -9.72
N ASP A 177 26.83 -2.11 -9.48
CA ASP A 177 27.18 -1.50 -8.18
C ASP A 177 26.29 -2.06 -7.06
N ALA A 178 25.00 -2.28 -7.34
CA ALA A 178 24.05 -2.84 -6.40
C ALA A 178 24.37 -4.30 -6.04
N CYS A 179 24.76 -5.11 -7.02
CA CYS A 179 25.24 -6.48 -6.80
C CYS A 179 26.54 -6.48 -5.96
N ALA A 180 27.49 -5.61 -6.29
CA ALA A 180 28.74 -5.49 -5.54
C ALA A 180 28.50 -5.08 -4.07
N ALA A 181 27.52 -4.20 -3.80
CA ALA A 181 27.15 -3.77 -2.46
C ALA A 181 26.65 -4.91 -1.55
N ILE A 182 26.10 -5.98 -2.13
CA ILE A 182 25.64 -7.17 -1.41
C ILE A 182 26.58 -8.37 -1.58
N GLY A 183 27.74 -8.17 -2.22
CA GLY A 183 28.78 -9.18 -2.37
C GLY A 183 28.47 -10.26 -3.41
N ILE A 184 27.70 -9.93 -4.44
CA ILE A 184 27.33 -10.86 -5.52
C ILE A 184 27.79 -10.33 -6.88
N ASP A 185 28.03 -11.22 -7.83
CA ASP A 185 28.36 -10.85 -9.20
C ASP A 185 27.11 -10.62 -10.04
N MET A 186 27.21 -9.72 -11.02
CA MET A 186 26.14 -9.49 -11.98
C MET A 186 26.18 -10.60 -13.06
N PRO A 187 25.06 -11.28 -13.37
CA PRO A 187 25.01 -12.28 -14.44
C PRO A 187 25.14 -11.60 -15.81
N MET A 188 26.36 -11.53 -16.34
CA MET A 188 26.70 -10.87 -17.61
C MET A 188 26.73 -11.83 -18.82
N ASP A 189 26.60 -13.14 -18.60
CA ASP A 189 26.84 -14.16 -19.63
C ASP A 189 25.83 -14.16 -20.81
N SER A 190 24.67 -13.49 -20.68
CA SER A 190 23.63 -13.45 -21.71
C SER A 190 23.84 -12.37 -22.80
N LEU A 191 24.81 -11.45 -22.63
CA LEU A 191 25.07 -10.36 -23.57
C LEU A 191 26.13 -10.67 -24.64
N SER A 192 26.85 -11.80 -24.55
CA SER A 192 27.95 -12.11 -25.49
C SER A 192 27.50 -12.66 -26.85
N LYS A 193 26.22 -13.00 -27.03
CA LYS A 193 25.72 -13.69 -28.25
C LYS A 193 24.91 -12.85 -29.24
N ALA A 194 24.93 -11.52 -29.14
CA ALA A 194 24.36 -10.66 -30.18
C ALA A 194 25.24 -9.45 -30.46
N SER A 195 26.24 -9.64 -31.31
CA SER A 195 26.86 -8.55 -32.08
C SER A 195 26.67 -8.81 -33.56
N PRO A 196 26.32 -7.76 -34.33
CA PRO A 196 26.96 -7.51 -35.60
C PRO A 196 27.78 -6.22 -35.51
N THR A 197 29.10 -6.42 -35.55
CA THR A 197 30.08 -5.68 -36.34
C THR A 197 29.97 -4.15 -36.38
N ALA A 198 30.84 -3.50 -35.58
CA ALA A 198 31.23 -2.11 -35.79
C ALA A 198 32.27 -1.99 -36.91
N SER A 199 32.23 -0.86 -37.65
CA SER A 199 33.36 0.05 -37.99
C SER A 199 33.07 0.88 -39.26
N PRO A 200 33.76 2.01 -39.52
CA PRO A 200 34.19 3.07 -38.61
C PRO A 200 33.96 4.51 -39.18
N THR A 201 34.07 5.50 -38.27
CA THR A 201 34.50 6.92 -38.41
C THR A 201 34.24 7.75 -39.68
N GLY A 202 33.67 8.96 -39.49
CA GLY A 202 33.88 10.10 -40.40
C GLY A 202 33.19 11.42 -40.04
N ALA A 203 34.00 12.40 -39.63
CA ALA A 203 33.85 13.86 -39.81
C ALA A 203 32.77 14.66 -39.04
N VAL A 204 33.26 15.49 -38.13
CA VAL A 204 32.60 16.69 -37.56
C VAL A 204 32.47 17.78 -38.63
N LYS A 205 31.30 18.43 -38.75
CA LYS A 205 31.10 19.81 -39.30
C LYS A 205 29.68 20.34 -38.96
N PRO A 206 29.39 21.65 -39.10
CA PRO A 206 29.14 22.55 -37.97
C PRO A 206 27.66 22.85 -37.66
N LYS A 207 27.47 23.44 -36.47
CA LYS A 207 26.23 24.04 -35.94
C LYS A 207 25.40 24.78 -37.00
N ARG A 208 24.15 24.33 -37.19
CA ARG A 208 23.07 25.14 -37.77
C ARG A 208 22.00 25.35 -36.71
N ARG A 209 21.68 26.63 -36.49
CA ARG A 209 20.76 27.14 -35.48
C ARG A 209 19.32 27.08 -36.01
N SER A 210 18.37 26.73 -35.12
CA SER A 210 16.95 27.11 -35.13
C SER A 210 16.01 26.53 -36.20
N GLN A 211 15.56 25.28 -36.03
CA GLN A 211 14.24 24.79 -36.50
C GLN A 211 13.60 23.71 -35.58
N THR A 212 14.27 23.27 -34.51
CA THR A 212 13.83 22.15 -33.66
C THR A 212 12.65 22.47 -32.73
N THR A 213 12.39 23.73 -32.40
CA THR A 213 11.35 24.11 -31.43
C THR A 213 9.93 23.92 -31.96
N ILE A 214 9.71 24.05 -33.28
CA ILE A 214 8.37 23.92 -33.90
C ILE A 214 7.97 22.45 -34.03
N TYR A 215 8.91 21.57 -34.37
CA TYR A 215 8.64 20.12 -34.42
C TYR A 215 8.41 19.52 -33.02
N LEU A 216 9.16 19.97 -32.01
CA LEU A 216 8.98 19.49 -30.63
C LEU A 216 7.60 19.89 -30.07
N MET A 217 7.15 21.13 -30.33
CA MET A 217 5.82 21.59 -29.92
C MET A 217 4.69 20.90 -30.69
N GLY A 218 4.86 20.61 -31.98
CA GLY A 218 3.88 19.87 -32.77
C GLY A 218 3.71 18.42 -32.30
N VAL A 219 4.81 17.74 -31.98
CA VAL A 219 4.80 16.37 -31.41
C VAL A 219 4.19 16.36 -30.01
N LEU A 220 4.52 17.35 -29.17
CA LEU A 220 3.94 17.48 -27.83
C LEU A 220 2.44 17.75 -27.88
N ALA A 221 1.98 18.65 -28.76
CA ALA A 221 0.56 18.94 -28.96
C ALA A 221 -0.20 17.70 -29.47
N ALA A 222 0.36 16.95 -30.42
CA ALA A 222 -0.23 15.71 -30.92
C ALA A 222 -0.28 14.62 -29.83
N ALA A 223 0.75 14.50 -29.00
CA ALA A 223 0.77 13.57 -27.86
C ALA A 223 -0.28 13.95 -26.81
N ILE A 224 -0.42 15.23 -26.46
CA ILE A 224 -1.45 15.72 -25.54
C ILE A 224 -2.85 15.47 -26.11
N LEU A 225 -3.05 15.66 -27.41
CA LEU A 225 -4.34 15.43 -28.07
C LEU A 225 -4.68 13.94 -28.12
N LEU A 226 -3.71 13.07 -28.39
CA LEU A 226 -3.87 11.61 -28.33
C LEU A 226 -4.17 11.11 -26.91
N VAL A 227 -3.53 11.69 -25.89
CA VAL A 227 -3.86 11.38 -24.48
C VAL A 227 -5.26 11.88 -24.14
N GLY A 228 -5.61 13.13 -24.49
CA GLY A 228 -6.92 13.72 -24.22
C GLY A 228 -8.08 12.96 -24.86
N VAL A 229 -7.90 12.45 -26.09
CA VAL A 229 -8.90 11.61 -26.78
C VAL A 229 -9.06 10.24 -26.10
N ASN A 230 -8.02 9.72 -25.45
CA ASN A 230 -8.04 8.43 -24.76
C ASN A 230 -8.46 8.51 -23.28
N ILE A 231 -8.59 9.71 -22.70
CA ILE A 231 -9.19 9.87 -21.37
C ILE A 231 -10.68 9.55 -21.48
N PRO A 232 -11.22 8.61 -20.69
CA PRO A 232 -12.63 8.27 -20.72
C PRO A 232 -13.44 9.33 -19.96
N PHE A 233 -13.46 10.56 -20.47
CA PHE A 233 -14.08 11.72 -19.81
C PHE A 233 -15.54 11.47 -19.39
N GLN A 234 -16.30 10.77 -20.23
CA GLN A 234 -17.67 10.38 -19.92
C GLN A 234 -17.73 9.41 -18.73
N SER A 235 -16.88 8.38 -18.74
CA SER A 235 -16.79 7.39 -17.66
C SER A 235 -16.40 8.01 -16.32
N LEU A 236 -15.38 8.89 -16.32
CA LEU A 236 -14.95 9.60 -15.11
C LEU A 236 -16.05 10.54 -14.61
N ARG A 237 -16.68 11.30 -15.51
CA ARG A 237 -17.82 12.16 -15.16
C ARG A 237 -18.98 11.34 -14.58
N ASP A 238 -19.27 10.18 -15.16
CA ASP A 238 -20.28 9.26 -14.63
C ASP A 238 -19.87 8.73 -13.26
N SER A 239 -18.57 8.50 -13.02
CA SER A 239 -18.07 8.05 -11.72
C SER A 239 -18.20 9.14 -10.65
N TYR A 240 -17.86 10.39 -10.97
CA TYR A 240 -18.15 11.53 -10.10
C TYR A 240 -19.65 11.69 -9.82
N ARG A 241 -20.49 11.44 -10.83
CA ARG A 241 -21.94 11.47 -10.67
C ARG A 241 -22.46 10.34 -9.78
N TYR A 242 -22.09 9.10 -10.03
CA TYR A 242 -22.47 7.95 -9.20
C TYR A 242 -21.96 8.12 -7.78
N GLU A 243 -20.79 8.70 -7.60
CA GLU A 243 -20.25 9.05 -6.30
C GLU A 243 -21.11 10.09 -5.57
N ALA A 244 -21.48 11.18 -6.25
CA ALA A 244 -22.30 12.24 -5.71
C ALA A 244 -23.75 11.79 -5.41
N GLU A 245 -24.28 10.89 -6.23
CA GLU A 245 -25.59 10.26 -6.05
C GLU A 245 -25.56 9.14 -4.99
N GLY A 246 -24.37 8.70 -4.59
CA GLY A 246 -24.16 7.61 -3.64
C GLY A 246 -24.39 6.21 -4.20
N ASP A 247 -24.54 6.05 -5.52
CA ASP A 247 -24.67 4.76 -6.19
C ASP A 247 -23.33 4.01 -6.27
N LEU A 248 -22.97 3.41 -5.14
CA LEU A 248 -21.77 2.60 -4.98
C LEU A 248 -21.67 1.43 -5.94
N ARG A 249 -22.82 0.87 -6.34
CA ARG A 249 -22.87 -0.28 -7.23
C ARG A 249 -22.52 0.15 -8.65
N ALA A 250 -23.14 1.21 -9.14
CA ALA A 250 -22.84 1.77 -10.45
C ALA A 250 -21.39 2.27 -10.51
N LEU A 251 -20.93 2.97 -9.46
CA LEU A 251 -19.54 3.42 -9.34
C LEU A 251 -18.55 2.27 -9.50
N ARG A 252 -18.73 1.18 -8.75
CA ARG A 252 -17.84 0.01 -8.85
C ARG A 252 -17.94 -0.70 -10.19
N MET A 253 -19.13 -0.80 -10.76
CA MET A 253 -19.30 -1.41 -12.07
C MET A 253 -18.54 -0.62 -13.13
N GLU A 254 -18.57 0.70 -13.07
CA GLU A 254 -17.84 1.56 -14.00
C GLU A 254 -16.32 1.44 -13.79
N MET A 255 -15.84 1.50 -12.54
CA MET A 255 -14.42 1.29 -12.22
C MET A 255 -13.91 -0.08 -12.71
N ARG A 256 -14.68 -1.16 -12.51
CA ARG A 256 -14.34 -2.51 -12.98
C ARG A 256 -14.40 -2.65 -14.49
N LYS A 257 -15.34 -1.98 -15.14
CA LYS A 257 -15.48 -1.99 -16.60
C LYS A 257 -14.26 -1.34 -17.22
N VAL A 258 -13.80 -0.23 -16.67
CA VAL A 258 -12.61 0.48 -17.16
C VAL A 258 -11.32 -0.30 -16.89
N SER A 259 -11.16 -0.89 -15.69
CA SER A 259 -9.98 -1.71 -15.40
C SER A 259 -9.83 -2.92 -16.34
N ARG A 260 -10.96 -3.43 -16.89
CA ARG A 260 -10.97 -4.52 -17.88
C ARG A 260 -10.63 -4.09 -19.30
N GLN A 261 -10.73 -2.81 -19.65
CA GLN A 261 -10.56 -2.32 -21.03
C GLN A 261 -9.09 -2.29 -21.49
N LYS A 262 -8.11 -2.58 -20.60
CA LYS A 262 -6.66 -2.54 -20.90
C LYS A 262 -6.18 -1.20 -21.49
N ASN A 263 -6.96 -0.13 -21.35
CA ASN A 263 -6.56 1.22 -21.75
C ASN A 263 -5.79 1.85 -20.59
N TRP A 264 -4.47 1.98 -20.75
CA TRP A 264 -3.59 2.50 -19.70
C TRP A 264 -3.96 3.94 -19.27
N VAL A 265 -4.43 4.80 -20.18
CA VAL A 265 -4.85 6.17 -19.87
C VAL A 265 -6.10 6.15 -18.99
N ALA A 266 -7.06 5.29 -19.34
CA ALA A 266 -8.30 5.12 -18.58
C ALA A 266 -8.03 4.53 -17.18
N THR A 267 -7.18 3.50 -17.10
CA THR A 267 -6.75 2.90 -15.82
C THR A 267 -6.08 3.92 -14.91
N ASN A 268 -5.15 4.72 -15.44
CA ASN A 268 -4.48 5.77 -14.67
C ASN A 268 -5.48 6.84 -14.20
N ALA A 269 -6.39 7.31 -15.06
CA ALA A 269 -7.37 8.31 -14.67
C ALA A 269 -8.30 7.82 -13.54
N TYR A 270 -8.68 6.55 -13.55
CA TYR A 270 -9.45 5.93 -12.48
C TYR A 270 -8.64 5.69 -11.21
N TYR A 271 -7.36 5.38 -11.34
CA TYR A 271 -6.43 5.38 -10.21
C TYR A 271 -6.39 6.75 -9.54
N PHE A 272 -6.29 7.83 -10.33
CA PHE A 272 -6.31 9.19 -9.78
C PHE A 272 -7.62 9.48 -9.04
N PHE A 273 -8.75 9.06 -9.61
CA PHE A 273 -10.06 9.19 -8.98
C PHE A 273 -10.16 8.37 -7.68
N GLU A 274 -9.68 7.12 -7.65
CA GLU A 274 -9.71 6.30 -6.43
C GLU A 274 -8.78 6.86 -5.35
N VAL A 275 -7.53 7.16 -5.69
CA VAL A 275 -6.50 7.50 -4.71
C VAL A 275 -6.56 8.97 -4.28
N PHE A 276 -6.69 9.91 -5.22
CA PHE A 276 -6.64 11.33 -4.88
C PHE A 276 -8.01 11.90 -4.52
N TYR A 277 -9.09 11.25 -4.96
CA TYR A 277 -10.44 11.69 -4.63
C TYR A 277 -11.09 10.79 -3.57
N LEU A 278 -11.34 9.50 -3.84
CA LEU A 278 -12.07 8.63 -2.90
C LEU A 278 -11.31 8.36 -1.59
N LEU A 279 -10.04 7.92 -1.64
CA LEU A 279 -9.26 7.67 -0.42
C LEU A 279 -9.01 8.95 0.37
N LYS A 280 -8.77 10.08 -0.31
CA LYS A 280 -8.63 11.38 0.35
C LYS A 280 -9.92 11.76 1.08
N LYS A 281 -11.07 11.61 0.43
CA LYS A 281 -12.39 11.86 1.02
C LYS A 281 -12.64 10.95 2.22
N SER A 282 -12.35 9.65 2.10
CA SER A 282 -12.44 8.67 3.19
C SER A 282 -11.67 9.13 4.43
N ARG A 283 -10.40 9.54 4.26
CA ARG A 283 -9.56 10.04 5.36
C ARG A 283 -10.09 11.35 5.96
N GLN A 284 -10.58 12.26 5.13
CA GLN A 284 -11.18 13.51 5.61
C GLN A 284 -12.43 13.24 6.46
N LEU A 285 -13.28 12.31 6.04
CA LEU A 285 -14.45 11.91 6.81
C LEU A 285 -14.06 11.22 8.12
N GLU A 286 -13.09 10.31 8.09
CA GLU A 286 -12.53 9.68 9.29
C GLU A 286 -12.00 10.73 10.29
N GLN A 287 -11.18 11.68 9.81
CA GLN A 287 -10.60 12.75 10.63
C GLN A 287 -11.64 13.76 11.15
N SER A 288 -12.83 13.81 10.54
CA SER A 288 -13.92 14.67 10.99
C SER A 288 -14.63 14.12 12.22
N LEU A 289 -14.46 12.82 12.52
CA LEU A 289 -15.05 12.17 13.69
C LEU A 289 -14.30 12.53 14.96
N LYS A 290 -15.05 12.89 15.99
CA LYS A 290 -14.58 12.92 17.38
C LYS A 290 -15.43 11.93 18.16
N ILE A 291 -14.77 10.91 18.70
CA ILE A 291 -15.40 9.91 19.55
C ILE A 291 -14.85 10.12 20.95
N ALA A 292 -15.74 10.19 21.92
CA ALA A 292 -15.41 10.14 23.32
C ALA A 292 -16.25 9.06 24.00
N PHE A 293 -15.82 8.58 25.15
CA PHE A 293 -16.68 7.79 26.02
C PHE A 293 -16.69 8.39 27.42
N GLN A 294 -17.81 8.21 28.09
CA GLN A 294 -18.00 8.57 29.48
C GLN A 294 -18.31 7.30 30.25
N VAL A 295 -17.56 7.07 31.34
CA VAL A 295 -17.88 6.01 32.29
C VAL A 295 -19.01 6.50 33.18
N LEU A 296 -20.04 5.68 33.33
CA LEU A 296 -21.11 5.91 34.28
C LEU A 296 -20.75 5.23 35.59
N GLU A 297 -21.03 5.89 36.71
CA GLU A 297 -20.96 5.29 38.03
C GLU A 297 -21.81 4.01 38.02
N ASP A 298 -21.12 2.88 38.07
CA ASP A 298 -21.68 1.58 38.30
C ASP A 298 -21.32 1.24 39.74
N GLY A 299 -22.21 0.61 40.51
CA GLY A 299 -21.97 0.31 41.93
C GLY A 299 -20.81 -0.67 42.22
N THR A 300 -19.95 -0.92 41.24
CA THR A 300 -18.63 -1.54 41.37
C THR A 300 -17.70 -0.49 41.99
N ASN A 301 -17.28 -0.68 43.24
CA ASN A 301 -16.34 0.21 43.98
C ASN A 301 -14.91 0.24 43.37
N ASP A 302 -14.78 0.21 42.04
CA ASP A 302 -13.51 0.24 41.33
C ASP A 302 -13.16 1.69 40.97
N PRO A 303 -12.03 2.23 41.45
CA PRO A 303 -11.64 3.63 41.20
C PRO A 303 -11.46 3.96 39.71
N LEU A 304 -11.30 2.95 38.83
CA LEU A 304 -11.27 3.14 37.38
C LEU A 304 -12.67 3.35 36.77
N CYS A 305 -13.72 2.78 37.38
CA CYS A 305 -15.11 3.00 36.97
C CYS A 305 -15.76 4.23 37.64
N ASP A 306 -15.17 4.76 38.71
CA ASP A 306 -15.68 5.92 39.47
C ASP A 306 -15.33 7.29 38.85
N SER A 307 -14.62 7.31 37.71
CA SER A 307 -14.29 8.57 37.05
C SER A 307 -15.40 9.00 36.08
N SER A 308 -16.18 10.03 36.43
CA SER A 308 -17.20 10.63 35.54
C SER A 308 -16.62 11.39 34.34
N ASN A 309 -15.33 11.19 34.04
CA ASN A 309 -14.58 11.96 33.07
C ASN A 309 -14.83 11.47 31.66
N THR A 310 -15.13 12.40 30.76
CA THR A 310 -15.18 12.14 29.32
C THR A 310 -13.76 11.92 28.80
N MET A 311 -13.49 10.75 28.26
CA MET A 311 -12.20 10.40 27.68
C MET A 311 -12.31 10.40 26.14
N ALA A 312 -11.37 11.09 25.48
CA ALA A 312 -11.29 11.08 24.02
C ALA A 312 -10.77 9.73 23.51
N VAL A 313 -11.39 9.22 22.45
CA VAL A 313 -10.97 7.98 21.78
C VAL A 313 -10.07 8.35 20.61
N ASN A 314 -8.80 7.97 20.71
CA ASN A 314 -7.81 8.19 19.67
C ASN A 314 -7.61 6.90 18.85
N SER A 315 -7.14 7.08 17.61
CA SER A 315 -6.72 5.96 16.77
C SER A 315 -5.51 5.28 17.41
N GLY A 316 -5.54 3.95 17.52
CA GLY A 316 -4.41 3.16 18.02
C GLY A 316 -4.76 2.37 19.28
N ASN A 317 -5.09 3.04 20.39
CA ASN A 317 -5.40 2.38 21.66
C ASN A 317 -6.50 3.13 22.43
N LEU A 318 -7.33 2.37 23.14
CA LEU A 318 -8.29 2.89 24.11
C LEU A 318 -7.70 2.91 25.54
N PRO A 319 -8.23 3.75 26.45
CA PRO A 319 -7.83 3.74 27.85
C PRO A 319 -8.18 2.40 28.50
N SER A 320 -7.29 1.87 29.33
CA SER A 320 -7.52 0.61 30.06
C SER A 320 -8.74 0.71 30.96
N LEU A 321 -9.64 -0.27 30.85
CA LEU A 321 -10.77 -0.47 31.75
C LEU A 321 -10.45 -1.60 32.75
N PRO A 322 -11.13 -1.71 33.89
CA PRO A 322 -11.00 -2.87 34.77
C PRO A 322 -11.66 -4.11 34.14
N ASP A 323 -11.17 -5.30 34.52
CA ASP A 323 -11.63 -6.57 33.97
C ASP A 323 -13.12 -6.86 34.32
N GLN A 324 -13.58 -6.34 35.46
CA GLN A 324 -14.97 -6.43 35.91
C GLN A 324 -15.94 -5.69 34.96
N GLY A 325 -15.39 -4.82 34.11
CA GLY A 325 -16.09 -3.99 33.16
C GLY A 325 -16.66 -2.72 33.79
N CYS A 326 -16.78 -1.67 32.99
CA CYS A 326 -17.50 -0.46 33.37
C CYS A 326 -18.66 -0.22 32.41
N THR A 327 -19.76 0.32 32.92
CA THR A 327 -20.82 0.84 32.05
C THR A 327 -20.39 2.17 31.44
N VAL A 328 -20.34 2.23 30.11
CA VAL A 328 -19.92 3.42 29.36
C VAL A 328 -20.99 3.85 28.36
N LYS A 329 -20.98 5.13 28.02
CA LYS A 329 -21.68 5.68 26.85
C LYS A 329 -20.67 6.30 25.90
N PHE A 330 -20.88 6.12 24.60
CA PHE A 330 -20.07 6.77 23.58
C PHE A 330 -20.77 8.03 23.09
N GLU A 331 -20.03 9.12 23.04
CA GLU A 331 -20.42 10.37 22.40
C GLU A 331 -19.68 10.49 21.08
N VAL A 332 -20.42 10.55 19.98
CA VAL A 332 -19.87 10.71 18.64
C VAL A 332 -20.30 12.06 18.09
N THR A 333 -19.32 12.90 17.76
CA THR A 333 -19.52 14.22 17.15
C THR A 333 -18.89 14.24 15.76
N SER A 334 -19.61 14.77 14.77
CA SER A 334 -19.04 15.00 13.45
C SER A 334 -18.73 16.47 13.24
N ASN A 335 -17.50 16.76 12.80
CA ASN A 335 -17.10 18.08 12.31
C ASN A 335 -17.06 18.13 10.78
N ALA A 336 -17.75 17.22 10.10
CA ALA A 336 -17.88 17.27 8.65
C ALA A 336 -18.65 18.53 8.23
N GLU A 337 -18.31 19.08 7.06
CA GLU A 337 -18.99 20.26 6.50
C GLU A 337 -20.40 19.93 5.97
N THR A 338 -20.69 18.64 5.76
CA THR A 338 -21.94 18.12 5.20
C THR A 338 -22.67 17.24 6.21
N ASN A 339 -23.94 16.92 5.91
CA ASN A 339 -24.67 15.92 6.66
C ASN A 339 -24.01 14.55 6.44
N VAL A 340 -23.81 13.81 7.53
CA VAL A 340 -23.17 12.50 7.48
C VAL A 340 -24.02 11.45 8.17
N ARG A 341 -23.93 10.22 7.70
CA ARG A 341 -24.40 9.04 8.39
C ARG A 341 -23.22 8.33 9.04
N ILE A 342 -23.37 8.03 10.33
CA ILE A 342 -22.36 7.31 11.11
C ILE A 342 -22.96 5.99 11.59
N TRP A 343 -22.13 4.95 11.58
CA TRP A 343 -22.38 3.69 12.27
C TRP A 343 -21.26 3.44 13.26
N LEU A 344 -21.62 3.10 14.49
CA LEU A 344 -20.74 2.75 15.59
C LEU A 344 -21.07 1.32 16.01
N ALA A 345 -20.05 0.48 16.13
CA ALA A 345 -20.19 -0.89 16.59
C ALA A 345 -19.10 -1.25 17.59
N LEU A 346 -19.49 -2.02 18.60
CA LEU A 346 -18.61 -2.60 19.61
C LEU A 346 -18.63 -4.12 19.45
N ILE A 347 -17.46 -4.73 19.37
CA ILE A 347 -17.28 -6.15 19.05
C ILE A 347 -16.34 -6.76 20.09
N SER A 348 -16.72 -7.87 20.73
CA SER A 348 -15.82 -8.66 21.57
C SER A 348 -15.35 -9.91 20.81
N HIS A 349 -14.06 -10.21 20.92
CA HIS A 349 -13.42 -11.41 20.35
C HIS A 349 -13.07 -12.43 21.43
N LYS A 350 -13.85 -12.50 22.52
CA LYS A 350 -13.60 -13.43 23.63
C LYS A 350 -13.64 -14.90 23.19
N GLU A 351 -14.45 -15.24 22.19
CA GLU A 351 -14.48 -16.56 21.57
C GLU A 351 -13.76 -16.51 20.21
N ALA A 352 -12.78 -17.38 20.00
CA ALA A 352 -11.90 -17.34 18.82
C ALA A 352 -12.63 -17.58 17.48
N THR A 353 -13.78 -18.26 17.51
CA THR A 353 -14.46 -18.73 16.30
C THR A 353 -15.51 -17.75 15.77
N GLU A 354 -16.15 -16.93 16.62
CA GLU A 354 -17.15 -15.95 16.18
C GLU A 354 -17.11 -14.65 17.03
N PRO A 355 -16.93 -13.47 16.39
CA PRO A 355 -17.00 -12.20 17.11
C PRO A 355 -18.42 -11.90 17.60
N LEU A 356 -18.54 -11.50 18.86
CA LEU A 356 -19.80 -11.07 19.46
C LEU A 356 -20.00 -9.56 19.25
N ILE A 357 -21.01 -9.18 18.48
CA ILE A 357 -21.40 -7.78 18.31
C ILE A 357 -22.20 -7.35 19.56
N MET A 358 -21.54 -6.63 20.47
CA MET A 358 -22.14 -6.14 21.71
C MET A 358 -23.08 -4.95 21.48
N MET A 359 -22.76 -4.11 20.50
CA MET A 359 -23.52 -2.90 20.19
C MET A 359 -23.38 -2.56 18.71
N LYS A 360 -24.46 -2.06 18.09
CA LYS A 360 -24.45 -1.47 16.76
C LYS A 360 -25.52 -0.38 16.67
N HIS A 361 -25.09 0.86 16.57
CA HIS A 361 -25.97 2.02 16.40
C HIS A 361 -25.57 2.85 15.20
N GLY A 362 -26.53 3.55 14.62
CA GLY A 362 -26.25 4.52 13.56
C GLY A 362 -27.15 5.73 13.68
N ALA A 363 -26.62 6.87 13.25
CA ALA A 363 -27.29 8.16 13.31
C ALA A 363 -26.94 9.00 12.08
N ASP A 364 -27.91 9.80 11.63
CA ASP A 364 -27.69 10.86 10.66
C ASP A 364 -27.40 12.16 11.43
N LEU A 365 -26.22 12.73 11.25
CA LEU A 365 -25.73 13.93 11.94
C LEU A 365 -25.57 15.09 10.98
N LYS A 366 -26.04 16.27 11.41
CA LYS A 366 -25.67 17.55 10.81
C LYS A 366 -24.28 18.00 11.29
N PRO A 367 -23.60 18.91 10.58
CA PRO A 367 -22.36 19.51 11.05
C PRO A 367 -22.46 20.02 12.50
N GLY A 368 -21.53 19.57 13.37
CA GLY A 368 -21.49 19.94 14.79
C GLY A 368 -22.52 19.24 15.68
N GLN A 369 -23.36 18.36 15.14
CA GLN A 369 -24.29 17.56 15.94
C GLN A 369 -23.56 16.39 16.62
N ARG A 370 -24.05 16.03 17.81
CA ARG A 370 -23.60 14.85 18.57
C ARG A 370 -24.69 13.79 18.65
N PHE A 371 -24.28 12.53 18.66
CA PHE A 371 -25.11 11.37 18.99
C PHE A 371 -24.48 10.62 20.16
N VAL A 372 -25.31 10.19 21.11
CA VAL A 372 -24.89 9.46 22.31
C VAL A 372 -25.52 8.07 22.29
N THR A 373 -24.72 7.04 22.55
CA THR A 373 -25.24 5.66 22.62
C THR A 373 -26.01 5.42 23.92
N PRO A 374 -26.89 4.41 23.96
CA PRO A 374 -27.30 3.78 25.21
C PRO A 374 -26.07 3.32 26.01
N PRO A 375 -26.18 3.27 27.35
CA PRO A 375 -25.12 2.72 28.17
C PRO A 375 -24.90 1.23 27.89
N ILE A 376 -23.64 0.82 27.90
CA ILE A 376 -23.23 -0.57 27.72
C ILE A 376 -22.06 -0.91 28.63
N THR A 377 -22.08 -2.10 29.22
CA THR A 377 -20.97 -2.61 30.01
C THR A 377 -19.87 -3.11 29.08
N VAL A 378 -18.67 -2.54 29.21
CA VAL A 378 -17.49 -2.88 28.41
C VAL A 378 -16.42 -3.42 29.32
N HIS A 379 -15.86 -4.57 28.96
CA HIS A 379 -14.77 -5.21 29.68
C HIS A 379 -13.43 -4.84 29.03
N ASN A 380 -12.34 -5.02 29.78
CA ASN A 380 -10.96 -4.85 29.27
C ASN A 380 -10.50 -5.98 28.33
N ASP A 381 -11.43 -6.80 27.85
CA ASP A 381 -11.15 -7.94 26.98
C ASP A 381 -10.74 -7.49 25.56
N THR A 382 -10.70 -8.42 24.61
CA THR A 382 -10.42 -8.16 23.18
C THR A 382 -11.56 -7.40 22.47
N THR A 383 -12.13 -6.41 23.16
CA THR A 383 -13.16 -5.54 22.66
C THR A 383 -12.59 -4.49 21.72
N ARG A 384 -13.31 -4.28 20.62
CA ARG A 384 -12.95 -3.41 19.52
C ARG A 384 -14.09 -2.45 19.20
N LEU A 385 -13.73 -1.19 19.02
CA LEU A 385 -14.63 -0.17 18.51
C LEU A 385 -14.40 0.02 17.01
N VAL A 386 -15.45 -0.13 16.22
CA VAL A 386 -15.45 0.12 14.78
C VAL A 386 -16.48 1.18 14.46
N THR A 387 -16.05 2.27 13.83
CA THR A 387 -16.92 3.36 13.38
C THR A 387 -16.78 3.55 11.88
N ALA A 388 -17.88 3.77 11.18
CA ALA A 388 -17.88 4.09 9.77
C ALA A 388 -18.73 5.34 9.51
N ILE A 389 -18.26 6.22 8.64
CA ILE A 389 -18.85 7.52 8.35
C ILE A 389 -18.94 7.75 6.84
N SER A 390 -20.08 8.26 6.38
CA SER A 390 -20.30 8.62 4.98
C SER A 390 -21.16 9.86 4.88
N ASP A 391 -20.89 10.74 3.92
CA ASP A 391 -21.73 11.90 3.58
C ASP A 391 -22.84 11.57 2.59
N ARG A 392 -23.04 10.27 2.30
CA ARG A 392 -24.07 9.77 1.38
C ARG A 392 -25.29 9.28 2.12
N SER A 393 -26.46 9.42 1.49
CA SER A 393 -27.74 8.97 2.02
C SER A 393 -27.97 7.45 1.95
N ASP A 394 -27.12 6.71 1.22
CA ASP A 394 -27.36 5.30 0.89
C ASP A 394 -26.81 4.31 1.94
N LYS A 395 -27.61 3.28 2.26
CA LYS A 395 -27.25 2.11 3.08
C LYS A 395 -26.37 1.10 2.32
N ALA A 396 -26.05 1.34 1.05
CA ALA A 396 -25.39 0.36 0.16
C ALA A 396 -24.08 -0.24 0.71
N TRP A 397 -23.36 0.47 1.59
CA TRP A 397 -22.12 -0.01 2.20
C TRP A 397 -22.30 -0.79 3.51
N LEU A 398 -23.52 -0.85 4.05
CA LEU A 398 -23.83 -1.54 5.29
C LEU A 398 -23.43 -3.01 5.25
N LYS A 399 -23.53 -3.66 4.08
CA LYS A 399 -23.11 -5.06 3.92
C LYS A 399 -21.60 -5.26 4.09
N TRP A 400 -20.77 -4.32 3.62
CA TRP A 400 -19.31 -4.39 3.84
C TRP A 400 -18.97 -4.10 5.28
N LEU A 401 -19.68 -3.14 5.92
CA LEU A 401 -19.55 -2.96 7.37
C LEU A 401 -19.92 -4.25 8.10
N GLU A 402 -21.04 -4.90 7.78
CA GLU A 402 -21.44 -6.15 8.43
C GLU A 402 -20.44 -7.30 8.22
N ASN A 403 -19.84 -7.38 7.03
CA ASN A 403 -18.77 -8.35 6.77
C ASN A 403 -17.52 -8.03 7.59
N LEU A 404 -17.16 -6.75 7.72
CA LEU A 404 -16.06 -6.29 8.57
C LEU A 404 -16.30 -6.65 10.03
N LEU A 405 -17.51 -6.41 10.55
CA LEU A 405 -17.87 -6.73 11.94
C LEU A 405 -17.84 -8.24 12.24
N LYS A 406 -18.04 -9.08 11.22
CA LYS A 406 -18.04 -10.55 11.32
C LYS A 406 -16.69 -11.19 10.97
N ALA A 407 -15.71 -10.39 10.57
CA ALA A 407 -14.42 -10.93 10.14
C ALA A 407 -13.63 -11.46 11.34
N THR A 408 -13.15 -12.71 11.23
CA THR A 408 -12.39 -13.40 12.28
C THR A 408 -10.89 -13.13 12.13
N SER A 409 -10.33 -13.30 10.92
CA SER A 409 -8.91 -13.05 10.63
C SER A 409 -8.58 -11.58 10.38
N VAL A 410 -7.34 -11.19 10.67
CA VAL A 410 -6.81 -9.84 10.37
C VAL A 410 -6.89 -9.52 8.88
N GLU A 411 -6.50 -10.45 8.01
CA GLU A 411 -6.51 -10.27 6.55
C GLU A 411 -7.90 -9.92 6.00
N ARG A 412 -8.93 -10.63 6.49
CA ARG A 412 -10.31 -10.39 6.07
C ARG A 412 -10.82 -9.04 6.56
N LYS A 413 -10.39 -8.61 7.76
CA LYS A 413 -10.71 -7.28 8.29
C LYS A 413 -10.09 -6.18 7.42
N GLU A 414 -8.80 -6.28 7.11
CA GLU A 414 -8.10 -5.33 6.26
C GLU A 414 -8.75 -5.22 4.87
N LEU A 415 -9.10 -6.37 4.27
CA LEU A 415 -9.79 -6.41 2.98
C LEU A 415 -11.14 -5.67 3.00
N GLU A 416 -11.94 -5.83 4.06
CA GLU A 416 -13.24 -5.14 4.15
C GLU A 416 -13.07 -3.64 4.47
N ILE A 417 -12.03 -3.25 5.21
CA ILE A 417 -11.65 -1.84 5.39
C ILE A 417 -11.26 -1.21 4.05
N ASP A 418 -10.40 -1.87 3.28
CA ASP A 418 -10.01 -1.41 1.95
C ASP A 418 -11.22 -1.29 1.02
N ARG A 419 -12.16 -2.23 1.09
CA ARG A 419 -13.42 -2.17 0.33
C ARG A 419 -14.28 -0.96 0.68
N LEU A 420 -14.34 -0.57 1.94
CA LEU A 420 -15.09 0.62 2.38
C LEU A 420 -14.37 1.91 1.96
N THR A 421 -13.09 2.03 2.29
CA THR A 421 -12.29 3.25 2.07
C THR A 421 -12.05 3.53 0.59
N SER A 422 -11.85 2.50 -0.25
CA SER A 422 -11.78 2.62 -1.73
C SER A 422 -13.04 3.19 -2.36
N THR A 423 -14.13 3.30 -1.60
CA THR A 423 -15.38 3.92 -2.05
C THR A 423 -15.67 5.26 -1.42
N GLY A 424 -14.73 5.85 -0.67
CA GLY A 424 -14.88 7.15 -0.03
C GLY A 424 -15.64 7.14 1.29
N ILE A 425 -15.73 5.98 1.95
CA ILE A 425 -16.32 5.84 3.29
C ILE A 425 -15.20 5.86 4.31
N GLY A 426 -15.27 6.79 5.27
CA GLY A 426 -14.32 6.83 6.38
C GLY A 426 -14.55 5.68 7.34
N VAL A 427 -13.47 5.04 7.78
CA VAL A 427 -13.51 3.94 8.76
C VAL A 427 -12.51 4.25 9.86
N PHE A 428 -12.97 4.23 11.10
CA PHE A 428 -12.18 4.41 12.31
C PHE A 428 -12.22 3.12 13.14
N GLN A 429 -11.07 2.68 13.62
CA GLN A 429 -10.92 1.46 14.42
C GLN A 429 -9.96 1.65 15.58
N THR A 430 -10.29 1.06 16.73
CA THR A 430 -9.41 1.03 17.90
C THR A 430 -9.80 -0.13 18.82
N SER A 431 -8.89 -0.58 19.69
CA SER A 431 -9.10 -1.68 20.62
C SER A 431 -8.53 -1.37 22.01
N TRP A 432 -9.08 -2.02 23.03
CA TRP A 432 -8.57 -1.96 24.42
C TRP A 432 -7.27 -2.75 24.59
N GLN A 433 -7.16 -3.88 23.89
CA GLN A 433 -5.93 -4.66 23.81
C GLN A 433 -5.57 -4.96 22.35
N PRO A 434 -4.28 -5.12 22.01
CA PRO A 434 -3.86 -5.65 20.71
C PRO A 434 -4.44 -7.05 20.53
N TYR A 435 -5.02 -7.30 19.36
CA TYR A 435 -5.46 -8.65 18.99
C TYR A 435 -4.21 -9.49 18.69
N LEU A 436 -3.86 -10.40 19.59
CA LEU A 436 -2.91 -11.48 19.32
C LEU A 436 -3.74 -12.62 18.72
N GLU A 437 -3.50 -12.96 17.45
CA GLU A 437 -3.96 -14.24 16.92
C GLU A 437 -3.28 -15.33 17.77
N LEU A 438 -4.07 -16.06 18.56
CA LEU A 438 -3.60 -17.32 19.12
C LEU A 438 -3.58 -18.31 17.95
N ASP A 439 -2.37 -18.78 17.62
CA ASP A 439 -2.09 -19.75 16.55
C ASP A 439 -3.03 -20.97 16.56
#